data_AF-M9XDZ6-F1
#
_entry.id   AF-M9XDZ6-F1
#
_cell.length_a   1.000
_cell.length_b   1.000
_cell.length_c   1.000
_cell.angle_alpha   90.00
_cell.angle_beta   90.00
_cell.angle_gamma   90.00
#
_symmetry.space_group_name_H-M   'P 1'
#
loop_
_entity.id
_entity.type
_entity.pdbx_description
1 polymer ?
#
loop_
_entity_poly.entity_id
_entity_poly.type
_entity_poly.pdbx_seq_one_letter_code
_entity_poly.pdbx_strand_id
1 'polypeptide(L)'
;QQVGYAVVEADLGDRTLLSVGGDVMDSDPKGSTWGGIPLLDSAGNFNRMPRSFNNGAQWAGWRQYVRTGFTTLEHTFANDWIAKLQLNHQVNGYDAALAGAAAGNPDPLTGEGVSLWLGKYVGKTVSNAADFYVSGRN
;
A
#
# COMPACT_ATOMS: atom_id res chain seq x y z
N GLN A 1 4.99 -5.23 -10.42
CA GLN A 1 5.20 -5.01 -8.98
C GLN A 1 6.69 -5.05 -8.70
N GLN A 2 7.21 -4.14 -7.87
CA GLN A 2 8.61 -4.08 -7.46
C GLN A 2 8.67 -4.11 -5.94
N VAL A 3 9.57 -4.92 -5.38
CA VAL A 3 9.83 -5.03 -3.94
C VAL A 3 11.33 -5.12 -3.70
N GLY A 4 11.79 -4.55 -2.59
CA GLY A 4 13.18 -4.61 -2.18
C GLY A 4 13.33 -4.35 -0.69
N TYR A 5 14.34 -4.96 -0.09
CA TYR A 5 14.68 -4.81 1.32
C TYR A 5 16.19 -4.97 1.48
N ALA A 6 16.81 -4.13 2.30
CA ALA A 6 18.20 -4.27 2.67
C ALA A 6 18.45 -3.73 4.07
N VAL A 7 19.40 -4.33 4.78
CA VAL A 7 19.86 -3.90 6.09
C VAL A 7 21.36 -4.16 6.19
N VAL A 8 22.06 -3.25 6.87
CA VAL A 8 23.46 -3.39 7.24
C VAL A 8 23.61 -3.18 8.73
N GLU A 9 24.54 -3.91 9.33
CA GLU A 9 24.80 -3.87 10.76
C GLU A 9 26.27 -3.60 11.02
N ALA A 10 26.55 -2.87 12.10
CA ALA A 10 27.89 -2.53 12.53
C ALA A 10 27.97 -2.54 14.05
N ASP A 11 28.97 -3.27 14.56
CA ASP A 11 29.38 -3.17 15.96
C ASP A 11 30.12 -1.83 16.15
N LEU A 12 29.53 -0.92 16.92
CA LEU A 12 30.18 0.36 17.29
C LEU A 12 31.12 0.21 18.49
N GLY A 13 31.09 -0.97 19.13
CA GLY A 13 31.95 -1.41 20.23
C GLY A 13 31.44 -2.75 20.76
N ASP A 14 32.12 -3.33 21.75
CA ASP A 14 31.86 -4.70 22.25
C ASP A 14 30.43 -4.96 22.76
N ARG A 15 29.64 -3.91 22.99
CA ARG A 15 28.28 -3.98 23.52
C ARG A 15 27.28 -3.07 22.82
N THR A 16 27.61 -2.57 21.62
CA THR A 16 26.76 -1.61 20.91
C THR A 16 26.59 -2.03 19.45
N LEU A 17 25.36 -2.32 19.04
CA LEU A 17 25.00 -2.67 17.68
C LEU A 17 24.20 -1.53 17.03
N LEU A 18 24.64 -1.12 15.84
CA LEU A 18 23.90 -0.22 14.96
C LEU A 18 23.37 -1.01 13.77
N SER A 19 22.05 -0.96 13.54
CA SER A 19 21.41 -1.49 12.33
C SER A 19 20.77 -0.36 11.53
N VAL A 20 21.07 -0.27 10.24
CA VAL A 20 20.47 0.70 9.32
C VAL A 20 19.91 -0.06 8.12
N GLY A 21 18.66 0.21 7.76
CA GLY A 21 18.03 -0.48 6.64
C GLY A 21 16.86 0.26 6.03
N GLY A 22 16.24 -0.37 5.05
CA GLY A 22 15.06 0.14 4.39
C GLY A 22 14.41 -0.84 3.44
N ASP A 23 13.19 -0.50 3.05
CA ASP A 23 12.38 -1.26 2.12
C ASP A 23 11.70 -0.37 1.09
N VAL A 24 11.35 -0.99 -0.04
CA VAL A 24 10.55 -0.39 -1.11
C VAL A 24 9.50 -1.38 -1.57
N MET A 25 8.30 -0.89 -1.81
CA MET A 25 7.21 -1.60 -2.48
C MET A 25 6.53 -0.65 -3.46
N ASP A 26 6.38 -1.06 -4.72
CA ASP A 26 5.69 -0.30 -5.77
C ASP A 26 4.81 -1.22 -6.61
N SER A 27 3.51 -0.94 -6.64
CA SER A 27 2.52 -1.64 -7.43
C SER A 27 1.87 -0.64 -8.39
N ASP A 28 2.03 -0.84 -9.71
CA ASP A 28 1.42 0.00 -10.76
C ASP A 28 0.56 -0.85 -11.70
N PRO A 29 -0.63 -1.29 -11.25
CA PRO A 29 -1.54 -2.08 -12.07
C PRO A 29 -2.21 -1.23 -13.16
N LYS A 30 -2.65 -1.92 -14.23
CA LYS A 30 -3.52 -1.38 -15.29
C LYS A 30 -4.84 -2.16 -15.35
N GLY A 31 -5.88 -1.56 -15.92
CA GLY A 31 -7.23 -2.09 -15.87
C GLY A 31 -7.83 -2.07 -14.46
N SER A 32 -7.43 -1.15 -13.59
CA SER A 32 -8.01 -1.03 -12.25
C SER A 32 -9.49 -0.61 -12.34
N THR A 33 -10.36 -1.36 -11.66
CA THR A 33 -11.79 -1.06 -11.54
C THR A 33 -12.10 -0.30 -10.24
N TRP A 34 -13.22 0.42 -10.24
CA TRP A 34 -13.75 1.17 -9.10
C TRP A 34 -15.29 1.12 -9.13
N GLY A 35 -15.92 0.96 -7.96
CA GLY A 35 -17.38 0.87 -7.84
C GLY A 35 -18.00 -0.50 -8.17
N GLY A 36 -17.22 -1.45 -8.70
CA GLY A 36 -17.68 -2.82 -9.00
C GLY A 36 -18.53 -2.91 -10.27
N ILE A 37 -18.91 -4.14 -10.64
CA ILE A 37 -19.83 -4.40 -11.76
C ILE A 37 -21.27 -4.22 -11.24
N PRO A 38 -22.17 -3.50 -11.95
CA PRO A 38 -23.57 -3.39 -11.54
C PRO A 38 -24.20 -4.76 -11.28
N LEU A 39 -24.77 -4.94 -10.09
CA LEU A 39 -25.29 -6.23 -9.64
C LEU A 39 -26.56 -6.65 -10.38
N LEU A 40 -27.41 -5.67 -10.70
CA LEU A 40 -28.70 -5.87 -11.36
C LEU A 40 -28.69 -5.25 -12.76
N ASP A 41 -29.50 -5.80 -13.65
CA ASP A 41 -29.86 -5.18 -14.92
C ASP A 41 -31.00 -4.16 -14.73
N SER A 42 -31.35 -3.42 -15.78
CA SER A 42 -32.43 -2.41 -15.75
C SER A 42 -33.82 -3.01 -15.49
N ALA A 43 -33.99 -4.33 -15.67
CA ALA A 43 -35.21 -5.09 -15.38
C ALA A 43 -35.24 -5.66 -13.95
N GLY A 44 -34.19 -5.47 -13.15
CA GLY A 44 -34.08 -5.92 -11.77
C GLY A 44 -33.60 -7.37 -11.59
N ASN A 45 -33.18 -8.05 -12.66
CA ASN A 45 -32.58 -9.38 -12.57
C ASN A 45 -31.07 -9.27 -12.30
N PHE A 46 -30.43 -10.38 -11.88
CA PHE A 46 -28.97 -10.40 -11.73
C PHE A 46 -28.26 -10.23 -13.08
N ASN A 47 -27.38 -9.23 -13.13
CA ASN A 47 -26.49 -8.98 -14.26
C ASN A 47 -25.32 -9.98 -14.26
N ARG A 48 -25.53 -11.16 -14.84
CA ARG A 48 -24.49 -12.22 -14.88
C ARG A 48 -23.42 -11.90 -15.91
N MET A 49 -22.25 -11.50 -15.43
CA MET A 49 -21.05 -11.31 -16.24
C MET A 49 -20.06 -12.49 -16.09
N PRO A 50 -19.28 -12.84 -17.13
CA PRO A 50 -18.24 -13.84 -17.00
C PRO A 50 -17.17 -13.37 -16.02
N ARG A 51 -16.48 -14.30 -15.36
CA ARG A 51 -15.42 -14.00 -14.36
C ARG A 51 -14.24 -13.19 -14.93
N SER A 52 -14.07 -13.19 -16.25
CA SER A 52 -13.04 -12.42 -16.95
C SER A 52 -13.47 -10.98 -17.26
N PHE A 53 -14.74 -10.62 -17.01
CA PHE A 53 -15.22 -9.27 -17.27
C PHE A 53 -14.63 -8.29 -16.26
N ASN A 54 -14.16 -7.16 -16.77
CA ASN A 54 -13.63 -6.05 -15.99
C ASN A 54 -14.22 -4.76 -16.57
N ASN A 55 -14.91 -3.99 -15.73
CA ASN A 55 -15.55 -2.74 -16.15
C ASN A 55 -14.59 -1.53 -16.11
N GLY A 56 -13.36 -1.71 -15.64
CA GLY A 56 -12.33 -0.68 -15.67
C GLY A 56 -11.78 -0.45 -17.09
N ALA A 57 -11.53 0.81 -17.45
CA ALA A 57 -10.85 1.12 -18.69
C ALA A 57 -9.43 0.53 -18.69
N GLN A 58 -8.92 0.12 -19.86
CA GLN A 58 -7.59 -0.54 -19.95
C GLN A 58 -6.45 0.34 -19.41
N TRP A 59 -6.56 1.66 -19.56
CA TRP A 59 -5.57 2.62 -19.06
C TRP A 59 -5.76 2.96 -17.58
N ALA A 60 -6.92 2.61 -16.98
CA ALA A 60 -7.18 2.92 -15.59
C ALA A 60 -6.15 2.19 -14.70
N GLY A 61 -5.65 2.87 -13.70
CA GLY A 61 -4.62 2.34 -12.81
C GLY A 61 -4.74 2.93 -11.42
N TRP A 62 -4.38 2.12 -10.43
CA TRP A 62 -4.24 2.55 -9.05
C TRP A 62 -2.86 2.17 -8.56
N ARG A 63 -1.89 3.04 -8.87
CA ARG A 63 -0.52 2.87 -8.41
C ARG A 63 -0.45 3.15 -6.91
N GLN A 64 0.25 2.29 -6.17
CA GLN A 64 0.50 2.43 -4.73
C GLN A 64 1.97 2.15 -4.46
N TYR A 65 2.58 2.95 -3.58
CA TYR A 65 3.98 2.79 -3.20
C TYR A 65 4.22 3.05 -1.72
N VAL A 66 5.16 2.29 -1.16
CA VAL A 66 5.67 2.44 0.21
C VAL A 66 7.19 2.42 0.17
N ARG A 67 7.82 3.31 0.93
CA ARG A 67 9.27 3.35 1.11
C ARG A 67 9.57 3.64 2.56
N THR A 68 10.43 2.84 3.16
CA THR A 68 10.76 2.95 4.58
C THR A 68 12.28 3.01 4.74
N GLY A 69 12.75 3.92 5.58
CA GLY A 69 14.10 3.91 6.11
C GLY A 69 14.04 3.79 7.62
N PHE A 70 14.85 2.91 8.19
CA PHE A 70 14.89 2.67 9.63
C PHE A 70 16.31 2.55 10.15
N THR A 71 16.48 2.98 11.40
CA THR A 71 17.73 2.86 12.15
C THR A 71 17.43 2.36 13.54
N THR A 72 18.24 1.44 14.03
CA THR A 72 18.20 0.93 15.40
C THR A 72 19.57 1.04 16.03
N LEU A 73 19.63 1.56 17.26
CA LEU A 73 20.83 1.52 18.09
C LEU A 73 20.50 0.73 19.37
N GLU A 74 21.24 -0.33 19.61
CA GLU A 74 21.08 -1.19 20.77
C GLU A 74 22.37 -1.22 21.58
N HIS A 75 22.27 -1.01 22.90
CA HIS A 75 23.40 -1.08 23.81
C HIS A 75 23.09 -1.98 24.99
N THR A 76 24.03 -2.89 25.30
CA THR A 76 23.96 -3.74 26.50
C THR A 76 24.91 -3.20 27.56
N PHE A 77 24.39 -2.88 28.74
CA PHE A 77 25.17 -2.42 29.89
C PHE A 77 25.82 -3.60 30.61
N ALA A 78 26.80 -3.31 31.47
CA ALA A 78 27.53 -4.33 32.23
C ALA A 78 26.68 -5.12 33.24
N ASN A 79 25.50 -4.60 33.59
CA ASN A 79 24.51 -5.25 34.46
C ASN A 79 23.40 -5.94 33.66
N ASP A 80 23.64 -6.28 32.39
CA ASP A 80 22.72 -6.93 31.45
C ASP A 80 21.43 -6.15 31.15
N TRP A 81 21.37 -4.87 31.52
CA TRP A 81 20.33 -3.98 31.03
C TRP A 81 20.56 -3.67 29.56
N ILE A 82 19.49 -3.58 28.78
CA ILE A 82 19.52 -3.24 27.36
C ILE A 82 18.78 -1.93 27.16
N ALA A 83 19.42 -0.96 26.49
CA ALA A 83 18.78 0.23 25.96
C ALA A 83 18.64 0.10 24.44
N LYS A 84 17.46 0.45 23.91
CA LYS A 84 17.20 0.42 22.47
C LYS A 84 16.53 1.71 22.02
N LEU A 85 17.08 2.29 20.96
CA LEU A 85 16.51 3.41 20.22
C LEU A 85 16.15 2.94 18.81
N GLN A 86 14.94 3.20 18.37
CA GLN A 86 14.47 2.93 17.01
C GLN A 86 13.97 4.22 16.37
N LEU A 87 14.39 4.49 15.13
CA LEU A 87 13.96 5.60 14.32
C LEU A 87 13.40 5.07 13.00
N ASN A 88 12.28 5.63 12.55
CA ASN A 88 11.63 5.23 11.30
C ASN A 88 11.18 6.47 10.51
N HIS A 89 11.45 6.46 9.20
CA HIS A 89 10.91 7.39 8.22
C HIS A 89 10.19 6.59 7.13
N GLN A 90 8.89 6.81 6.98
CA GLN A 90 8.06 6.09 6.03
C GLN A 90 7.31 7.04 5.11
N VAL A 91 7.37 6.79 3.81
CA VAL A 91 6.57 7.47 2.79
C VAL A 91 5.60 6.47 2.17
N ASN A 92 4.31 6.75 2.29
CA ASN A 92 3.25 6.02 1.61
C ASN A 92 2.59 6.95 0.59
N GLY A 93 2.26 6.45 -0.58
CA GLY A 93 1.50 7.24 -1.54
C GLY A 93 0.78 6.40 -2.57
N TYR A 94 -0.11 7.07 -3.29
CA TYR A 94 -0.85 6.47 -4.38
C TYR A 94 -1.13 7.50 -5.47
N ASP A 95 -1.27 7.00 -6.70
CA ASP A 95 -1.79 7.73 -7.84
C ASP A 95 -2.82 6.82 -8.52
N ALA A 96 -4.08 7.22 -8.48
CA ALA A 96 -5.21 6.51 -9.05
C ALA A 96 -5.86 7.35 -10.14
N ALA A 97 -5.63 6.98 -11.40
CA ALA A 97 -6.40 7.48 -12.54
C ALA A 97 -7.41 6.39 -12.93
N LEU A 98 -8.68 6.62 -12.61
CA LEU A 98 -9.74 5.63 -12.67
C LEU A 98 -10.81 6.03 -13.68
N ALA A 99 -11.24 5.03 -14.44
CA ALA A 99 -12.44 5.08 -15.25
C ALA A 99 -13.08 3.69 -15.24
N GLY A 100 -14.38 3.63 -14.94
CA GLY A 100 -15.10 2.37 -14.97
C GLY A 100 -16.56 2.53 -15.35
N ALA A 101 -17.10 1.59 -16.12
CA ALA A 101 -18.52 1.51 -16.44
C ALA A 101 -19.27 0.97 -15.21
N ALA A 102 -19.64 1.86 -14.29
CA ALA A 102 -20.13 1.51 -12.95
C ALA A 102 -21.39 2.29 -12.52
N ALA A 103 -21.79 3.34 -13.24
CA ALA A 103 -23.04 4.05 -12.95
C ALA A 103 -24.21 3.44 -13.71
N GLY A 104 -25.34 3.26 -13.02
CA GLY A 104 -26.57 2.74 -13.63
C GLY A 104 -26.59 1.22 -13.75
N ASN A 105 -27.68 0.70 -14.33
CA ASN A 105 -27.89 -0.72 -14.57
C ASN A 105 -27.99 -0.94 -16.08
N PRO A 106 -27.29 -1.95 -16.64
CA PRO A 106 -27.35 -2.21 -18.06
C PRO A 106 -28.72 -2.74 -18.49
N ASP A 107 -29.16 -2.35 -19.68
CA ASP A 107 -30.21 -3.05 -20.41
C ASP A 107 -29.68 -4.44 -20.83
N PRO A 108 -30.37 -5.55 -20.49
CA PRO A 108 -29.87 -6.89 -20.78
C PRO A 108 -29.90 -7.26 -22.27
N LEU A 109 -30.65 -6.54 -23.11
CA LEU A 109 -30.75 -6.76 -24.55
C LEU A 109 -29.75 -5.90 -25.33
N THR A 110 -29.56 -4.64 -24.92
CA THR A 110 -28.73 -3.67 -25.66
C THR A 110 -27.38 -3.35 -25.01
N GLY A 111 -27.24 -3.61 -23.70
CA GLY A 111 -26.07 -3.23 -22.91
C GLY A 111 -25.99 -1.73 -22.58
N GLU A 112 -26.98 -0.94 -22.99
CA GLU A 112 -27.06 0.51 -22.72
C GLU A 112 -27.44 0.80 -21.26
N GLY A 113 -27.41 2.08 -20.86
CA GLY A 113 -27.83 2.49 -19.51
C GLY A 113 -26.72 2.54 -18.46
N VAL A 114 -25.49 2.15 -18.83
CA VAL A 114 -24.30 2.32 -17.99
C VAL A 114 -23.50 3.54 -18.41
N SER A 115 -23.03 4.31 -17.44
CA SER A 115 -22.11 5.44 -17.67
C SER A 115 -20.82 5.32 -16.86
N LEU A 116 -19.83 6.13 -17.25
CA LEU A 116 -18.50 6.08 -16.66
C LEU A 116 -18.46 6.81 -15.32
N TRP A 117 -17.92 6.15 -14.30
CA TRP A 117 -17.35 6.81 -13.15
C TRP A 117 -15.90 7.17 -13.46
N LEU A 118 -15.58 8.45 -13.32
CA LEU A 118 -14.24 9.00 -13.57
C LEU A 118 -13.70 9.59 -12.28
N GLY A 119 -12.43 9.34 -12.00
CA GLY A 119 -11.77 9.89 -10.82
C GLY A 119 -10.26 9.93 -10.97
N LYS A 120 -9.65 11.03 -10.53
CA LYS A 120 -8.20 11.13 -10.36
C LYS A 120 -7.92 11.45 -8.90
N TYR A 121 -7.25 10.54 -8.21
CA TYR A 121 -6.92 10.67 -6.80
C TYR A 121 -5.43 10.50 -6.61
N VAL A 122 -4.81 11.43 -5.90
CA VAL A 122 -3.38 11.40 -5.59
C VAL A 122 -3.24 11.67 -4.11
N GLY A 123 -2.44 10.84 -3.43
CA GLY A 123 -2.18 10.99 -2.01
C GLY A 123 -0.74 10.67 -1.68
N LYS A 124 -0.21 11.38 -0.69
CA LYS A 124 1.11 11.14 -0.12
C LYS A 124 1.05 11.41 1.38
N THR A 125 1.51 10.46 2.16
CA THR A 125 1.65 10.55 3.60
C THR A 125 3.09 10.27 3.98
N VAL A 126 3.66 11.15 4.80
CA VAL A 126 4.98 10.97 5.40
C VAL A 126 4.78 10.76 6.89
N SER A 127 5.38 9.71 7.43
CA SER A 127 5.35 9.37 8.85
C SER A 127 6.78 9.29 9.38
N ASN A 128 7.01 9.85 10.56
CA ASN A 128 8.26 9.70 11.29
C ASN A 128 7.92 9.19 12.69
N ALA A 129 8.68 8.21 13.17
CA ALA A 129 8.52 7.66 14.51
C ALA A 129 9.88 7.50 15.20
N ALA A 130 9.86 7.64 16.53
CA ALA A 130 11.01 7.42 17.38
C ALA A 130 10.56 6.73 18.66
N ASP A 131 11.17 5.59 18.96
CA ASP A 131 10.85 4.78 20.13
C ASP A 131 12.12 4.50 20.92
N PHE A 132 12.06 4.70 22.23
CA PHE A 132 13.16 4.41 23.15
C PHE A 132 12.65 3.61 24.34
N TYR A 133 13.37 2.55 24.69
CA TYR A 133 13.09 1.80 25.91
C TYR A 133 14.35 1.22 26.53
N VAL A 134 14.22 0.87 27.81
CA VAL A 134 15.26 0.19 28.57
C VAL A 134 14.63 -0.98 29.31
N SER A 135 15.29 -2.13 29.31
CA SER A 135 14.82 -3.35 29.98
C SER A 135 15.97 -4.14 30.61
N GLY A 136 15.74 -4.75 31.77
CA GLY A 136 16.67 -5.65 32.45
C GLY A 136 15.93 -6.63 33.36
N ARG A 137 16.62 -7.61 33.92
CA ARG A 137 16.09 -8.49 34.98
C ARG A 137 16.75 -8.11 36.31
N ASN A 138 15.95 -8.08 37.38
CA ASN A 138 16.42 -7.95 38.76
C ASN A 138 16.94 -9.30 39.27
#